data_AF-A0A7S1PZS9-F1
#
_entry.id   AF-A0A7S1PZS9-F1
#
_cell.length_a   1.000
_cell.length_b   1.000
_cell.length_c   1.000
_cell.angle_alpha   90.00
_cell.angle_beta   90.00
_cell.angle_gamma   90.00
#
_symmetry.space_group_name_H-M   'P 1'
#
loop_
_entity.id
_entity.type
_entity.pdbx_description
1 polymer ?
#
loop_
_entity_poly.entity_id
_entity_poly.type
_entity_poly.pdbx_seq_one_letter_code
_entity_poly.pdbx_strand_id
1 'polypeptide(L)'
;RILHEIQDQINTEALSICFGISKIILVLVLANHIVACCWYGIGEMGADDFEPGQTNWVVENQMALRTLEYRYFTSLHWSLTQFTPASMEVVVLLFAMITFSSFVSILTASMAELRNISSDETRQFWLLRRYLRDWHVQRRFAIRIQRYLEYAYQKQ
;
A
#
# COMPACT_ATOMS: atom_id res chain seq x y z
N ARG A 1 -2.84 32.32 7.89
CA ARG A 1 -1.39 32.15 8.14
C ARG A 1 -1.16 30.91 8.98
N ILE A 2 -1.66 30.85 10.22
CA ILE A 2 -1.55 29.68 11.11
C ILE A 2 -2.25 28.42 10.54
N LEU A 3 -3.48 28.54 10.02
CA LEU A 3 -4.19 27.44 9.34
C LEU A 3 -3.42 26.86 8.13
N HIS A 4 -2.57 27.66 7.48
CA HIS A 4 -1.76 27.18 6.36
C HIS A 4 -0.56 26.37 6.86
N GLU A 5 0.03 26.74 7.99
CA GLU A 5 1.24 26.07 8.53
C GLU A 5 0.91 24.67 9.09
N ILE A 6 -0.23 24.49 9.76
CA ILE A 6 -0.70 23.15 10.18
C ILE A 6 -1.08 22.31 8.98
N GLN A 7 -1.78 22.91 8.01
CA GLN A 7 -2.12 22.22 6.77
C GLN A 7 -0.84 21.79 6.04
N ASP A 8 0.20 22.61 6.06
CA ASP A 8 1.51 22.29 5.51
C ASP A 8 2.19 21.16 6.29
N GLN A 9 2.14 21.15 7.63
CA GLN A 9 2.71 20.06 8.44
C GLN A 9 1.98 18.72 8.26
N ILE A 10 0.64 18.71 8.36
CA ILE A 10 -0.18 17.52 8.10
C ILE A 10 0.02 17.06 6.65
N ASN A 11 0.09 17.99 5.70
CA ASN A 11 0.47 17.66 4.33
C ASN A 11 1.86 17.04 4.31
N THR A 12 2.87 17.55 5.01
CA THR A 12 4.22 16.95 4.96
C THR A 12 4.27 15.54 5.56
N GLU A 13 3.58 15.27 6.66
CA GLU A 13 3.51 13.91 7.26
C GLU A 13 2.70 12.96 6.37
N ALA A 14 1.49 13.37 5.96
CA ALA A 14 0.65 12.58 5.06
C ALA A 14 1.31 12.35 3.69
N LEU A 15 1.99 13.36 3.14
CA LEU A 15 2.77 13.24 1.90
C LEU A 15 3.92 12.27 2.10
N SER A 16 4.64 12.34 3.21
CA SER A 16 5.73 11.38 3.53
C SER A 16 5.21 9.94 3.57
N ILE A 17 4.08 9.70 4.24
CA ILE A 17 3.42 8.40 4.30
C ILE A 17 2.98 7.94 2.89
N CYS A 18 2.33 8.83 2.13
CA CYS A 18 1.92 8.55 0.75
C CYS A 18 3.11 8.22 -0.16
N PHE A 19 4.22 8.95 -0.07
CA PHE A 19 5.46 8.66 -0.80
C PHE A 19 6.02 7.28 -0.42
N GLY A 20 5.97 6.92 0.86
CA GLY A 20 6.31 5.58 1.35
C GLY A 20 5.46 4.49 0.68
N ILE A 21 4.14 4.67 0.69
CA ILE A 21 3.19 3.73 0.05
C ILE A 21 3.46 3.63 -1.46
N SER A 22 3.60 4.76 -2.15
CA SER A 22 3.88 4.80 -3.60
C SER A 22 5.18 4.09 -3.96
N LYS A 23 6.24 4.26 -3.16
CA LYS A 23 7.51 3.57 -3.34
C LYS A 23 7.33 2.06 -3.26
N ILE A 24 6.58 1.57 -2.28
CA ILE A 24 6.35 0.14 -2.10
C ILE A 24 5.49 -0.44 -3.24
N ILE A 25 4.43 0.27 -3.65
CA ILE A 25 3.61 -0.12 -4.82
C ILE A 25 4.46 -0.22 -6.09
N LEU A 26 5.34 0.77 -6.32
CA LEU A 26 6.24 0.76 -7.47
C LEU A 26 7.16 -0.46 -7.46
N VAL A 27 7.76 -0.78 -6.31
CA VAL A 27 8.61 -1.97 -6.15
C VAL A 27 7.82 -3.24 -6.46
N LEU A 28 6.56 -3.35 -6.01
CA LEU A 28 5.69 -4.50 -6.30
C LEU A 28 5.38 -4.63 -7.79
N VAL A 29 5.06 -3.53 -8.47
CA VAL A 29 4.79 -3.52 -9.92
C VAL A 29 6.04 -3.95 -10.71
N LEU A 30 7.21 -3.43 -10.35
CA LEU A 30 8.48 -3.78 -10.98
C LEU A 30 8.84 -5.26 -10.75
N ALA A 31 8.64 -5.77 -9.54
CA ALA A 31 8.86 -7.17 -9.23
C ALA A 31 7.95 -8.08 -10.09
N ASN A 32 6.66 -7.74 -10.23
CA ASN A 32 5.74 -8.48 -11.10
C ASN A 32 6.13 -8.42 -12.57
N HIS A 33 6.59 -7.26 -13.04
CA HIS A 33 7.08 -7.13 -14.40
C HIS A 33 8.27 -8.06 -14.66
N ILE A 34 9.24 -8.11 -13.74
CA ILE A 34 10.39 -9.02 -13.84
C ILE A 34 9.93 -10.47 -13.84
N VAL A 35 9.09 -10.88 -12.89
CA VAL A 35 8.59 -12.26 -12.80
C VAL A 35 7.81 -12.65 -14.06
N ALA A 36 6.95 -11.76 -14.58
CA ALA A 36 6.20 -11.97 -15.81
C ALA A 36 7.12 -12.13 -17.04
N CYS A 37 8.12 -11.26 -17.18
CA CYS A 37 9.10 -11.35 -18.27
C CYS A 37 9.96 -12.61 -18.17
N CYS A 38 10.41 -12.98 -16.97
CA CYS A 38 11.13 -14.23 -16.74
C CYS A 38 10.27 -15.45 -17.07
N TRP A 39 8.99 -15.46 -16.66
CA TRP A 39 8.07 -16.55 -16.94
C TRP A 39 7.81 -16.75 -18.44
N TYR A 40 7.57 -15.65 -19.17
CA TYR A 40 7.45 -15.70 -20.63
C TYR A 40 8.77 -16.15 -21.28
N GLY A 41 9.91 -15.61 -20.84
CA GLY A 41 11.22 -15.98 -21.36
C GLY A 41 11.53 -17.47 -21.16
N ILE A 42 11.22 -18.04 -19.99
CA ILE A 42 11.36 -19.49 -19.73
C ILE A 42 10.50 -20.30 -20.69
N GLY A 43 9.25 -19.86 -20.92
CA GLY A 43 8.35 -20.52 -21.87
C GLY A 43 8.81 -20.42 -23.32
N GLU A 44 9.45 -19.32 -23.71
CA GLU A 44 10.02 -19.15 -25.05
C GLU A 44 11.29 -19.98 -25.24
N MET A 45 12.21 -19.96 -24.27
CA MET A 45 13.47 -20.74 -24.33
C MET A 45 13.20 -22.24 -24.38
N GLY A 46 12.20 -22.72 -23.65
CA GLY A 46 11.83 -24.12 -23.69
C GLY A 46 11.06 -24.53 -24.94
N ALA A 47 10.64 -23.61 -25.83
CA ALA A 47 9.71 -23.94 -26.92
C ALA A 47 10.25 -24.97 -27.91
N ASP A 48 11.56 -25.03 -28.11
CA ASP A 48 12.23 -25.90 -29.09
C ASP A 48 12.86 -27.16 -28.45
N ASP A 49 12.92 -27.24 -27.12
CA ASP A 49 13.71 -28.25 -26.38
C ASP A 49 12.89 -29.47 -25.89
N PHE A 50 11.58 -29.54 -26.20
CA PHE A 50 10.71 -30.59 -25.69
C PHE A 50 10.67 -31.87 -26.55
N GLU A 51 10.63 -33.03 -25.90
CA GLU A 51 10.40 -34.31 -26.58
C GLU A 51 9.02 -34.36 -27.26
N PRO A 52 8.83 -35.21 -28.29
CA PRO A 52 7.55 -35.35 -28.99
C PRO A 52 6.41 -35.66 -28.01
N GLY A 53 5.47 -34.73 -27.87
CA GLY A 53 4.31 -34.84 -26.98
C GLY A 53 4.39 -34.02 -25.69
N GLN A 54 5.51 -33.36 -25.41
CA GLN A 54 5.61 -32.36 -24.35
C GLN A 54 5.46 -30.95 -24.94
N THR A 55 4.61 -30.14 -24.32
CA THR A 55 4.43 -28.72 -24.70
C THR A 55 4.51 -27.86 -23.45
N ASN A 56 5.08 -26.68 -23.58
CA ASN A 56 4.96 -25.65 -22.55
C ASN A 56 3.73 -24.76 -22.81
N TRP A 57 3.41 -23.90 -21.84
CA TRP A 57 2.24 -23.03 -21.91
C TRP A 57 2.29 -22.05 -23.10
N VAL A 58 3.47 -21.64 -23.58
CA VAL A 58 3.66 -20.72 -24.72
C VAL A 58 3.26 -21.43 -26.02
N VAL A 59 3.75 -22.66 -26.21
CA VAL A 59 3.46 -23.49 -27.40
C VAL A 59 2.01 -23.96 -27.38
N GLU A 60 1.53 -24.48 -26.25
CA GLU A 60 0.17 -25.00 -26.08
C GLU A 60 -0.89 -23.92 -26.36
N ASN A 61 -0.67 -22.70 -25.88
CA ASN A 61 -1.61 -21.59 -26.09
C ASN A 61 -1.32 -20.80 -27.38
N GLN A 62 -0.39 -21.27 -28.21
CA GLN A 62 0.01 -20.62 -29.47
C GLN A 62 0.36 -19.13 -29.29
N MET A 63 1.06 -18.81 -28.21
CA MET A 63 1.38 -17.44 -27.81
C MET A 63 2.23 -16.73 -28.87
N ALA A 64 3.03 -17.46 -29.64
CA ALA A 64 3.79 -16.96 -30.78
C ALA A 64 2.94 -16.31 -31.89
N LEU A 65 1.65 -16.63 -31.97
CA LEU A 65 0.70 -16.03 -32.94
C LEU A 65 -0.05 -14.81 -32.36
N ARG A 66 0.08 -14.53 -31.07
CA ARG A 66 -0.63 -13.45 -30.38
C ARG A 66 0.16 -12.14 -30.43
N THR A 67 -0.51 -11.01 -30.21
CA THR A 67 0.14 -9.69 -30.11
C THR A 67 1.06 -9.63 -28.89
N LEU A 68 2.06 -8.74 -28.93
CA LEU A 68 2.98 -8.52 -27.81
C LEU A 68 2.23 -8.12 -26.54
N GLU A 69 1.22 -7.25 -26.67
CA GLU A 69 0.36 -6.83 -25.57
C GLU A 69 -0.35 -8.01 -24.91
N TYR A 70 -0.91 -8.92 -25.71
CA TYR A 70 -1.59 -10.10 -25.18
C TYR A 70 -0.62 -10.98 -24.39
N ARG A 71 0.57 -11.28 -24.96
CA ARG A 71 1.62 -12.06 -24.28
C ARG A 71 2.04 -11.41 -22.96
N TYR A 72 2.23 -10.09 -22.97
CA TYR A 72 2.61 -9.31 -21.80
C TYR A 72 1.54 -9.36 -20.72
N PHE A 73 0.29 -9.02 -21.03
CA PHE A 73 -0.80 -8.99 -20.05
C PHE A 73 -1.15 -10.38 -19.53
N THR A 74 -1.06 -11.43 -20.34
CA THR A 74 -1.24 -12.81 -19.86
C THR A 74 -0.14 -13.21 -18.88
N SER A 75 1.13 -12.90 -19.18
CA SER A 75 2.26 -13.22 -18.29
C SER A 75 2.20 -12.40 -16.99
N LEU A 76 1.81 -11.13 -17.09
CA LEU A 76 1.60 -10.25 -15.95
C LEU A 76 0.43 -10.73 -15.09
N HIS A 77 -0.68 -11.14 -15.72
CA HIS A 77 -1.83 -11.73 -15.01
C HIS A 77 -1.41 -13.00 -14.28
N TRP A 78 -0.65 -13.89 -14.92
CA TRP A 78 -0.11 -15.09 -14.26
C TRP A 78 0.73 -14.73 -13.03
N SER A 79 1.65 -13.77 -13.14
CA SER A 79 2.46 -13.27 -12.02
C SER A 79 1.60 -12.72 -10.87
N LEU A 80 0.60 -11.89 -11.20
CA LEU A 80 -0.31 -11.31 -10.21
C LEU A 80 -1.15 -12.37 -9.49
N THR A 81 -1.59 -13.40 -10.22
CA THR A 81 -2.34 -14.51 -9.61
C THR A 81 -1.50 -15.35 -8.66
N GLN A 82 -0.17 -15.25 -8.64
CA GLN A 82 0.65 -15.94 -7.64
C GLN A 82 0.55 -15.32 -6.23
N PHE A 83 0.03 -14.08 -6.10
CA PHE A 83 -0.26 -13.49 -4.79
C PHE A 83 -1.51 -14.06 -4.13
N THR A 84 -2.40 -14.64 -4.95
CA THR A 84 -3.49 -15.46 -4.47
C THR A 84 -3.03 -16.92 -4.55
N PRO A 85 -3.19 -17.75 -3.52
CA PRO A 85 -2.77 -19.15 -3.62
C PRO A 85 -3.57 -19.87 -4.73
N ALA A 86 -2.98 -19.94 -5.92
CA ALA A 86 -3.48 -20.63 -7.11
C ALA A 86 -2.40 -21.63 -7.56
N SER A 87 -2.80 -22.88 -7.71
CA SER A 87 -2.02 -24.07 -7.35
C SER A 87 -0.96 -24.56 -8.37
N MET A 88 -0.05 -23.69 -8.86
CA MET A 88 0.87 -24.14 -9.92
C MET A 88 2.36 -24.14 -9.57
N GLU A 89 2.89 -23.31 -8.65
CA GLU A 89 4.34 -23.33 -8.34
C GLU A 89 4.65 -23.02 -6.87
N VAL A 90 4.93 -24.05 -6.06
CA VAL A 90 5.00 -23.96 -4.58
C VAL A 90 6.02 -22.93 -4.08
N VAL A 91 7.20 -22.84 -4.70
CA VAL A 91 8.28 -21.94 -4.25
C VAL A 91 7.97 -20.47 -4.56
N VAL A 92 7.50 -20.21 -5.78
CA VAL A 92 7.10 -18.86 -6.22
C VAL A 92 5.90 -18.38 -5.41
N LEU A 93 4.93 -19.26 -5.15
CA LEU A 93 3.77 -18.98 -4.32
C LEU A 93 4.14 -18.63 -2.87
N LEU A 94 5.04 -19.39 -2.23
CA LEU A 94 5.46 -19.08 -0.85
C LEU A 94 6.16 -17.73 -0.76
N PHE A 95 7.06 -17.44 -1.70
CA PHE A 95 7.74 -16.13 -1.75
C PHE A 95 6.76 -14.99 -2.05
N ALA A 96 5.85 -15.17 -3.02
CA ALA A 96 4.81 -14.20 -3.36
C ALA A 96 3.86 -13.95 -2.18
N MET A 97 3.46 -14.99 -1.45
CA MET A 97 2.56 -14.88 -0.31
C MET A 97 3.20 -14.17 0.87
N ILE A 98 4.47 -14.48 1.19
CA ILE A 98 5.20 -13.81 2.27
C ILE A 98 5.41 -12.32 1.93
N THR A 99 5.84 -12.02 0.69
CA THR A 99 6.07 -10.64 0.25
C THR A 99 4.77 -9.84 0.22
N PHE A 100 3.68 -10.42 -0.29
CA PHE A 100 2.36 -9.79 -0.29
C PHE A 100 1.78 -9.58 1.12
N SER A 101 1.91 -10.57 2.01
CA SER A 101 1.46 -10.43 3.41
C SER A 101 2.22 -9.33 4.13
N SER A 102 3.54 -9.27 3.92
CA SER A 102 4.39 -8.20 4.47
C SER A 102 4.00 -6.83 3.91
N PHE A 103 3.71 -6.76 2.60
CA PHE A 103 3.22 -5.56 1.93
C PHE A 103 1.92 -5.05 2.57
N VAL A 104 0.91 -5.92 2.71
CA VAL A 104 -0.37 -5.57 3.31
C VAL A 104 -0.19 -5.10 4.76
N SER A 105 0.71 -5.73 5.51
CA SER A 105 1.03 -5.32 6.88
C SER A 105 1.61 -3.90 6.95
N ILE A 106 2.60 -3.58 6.10
CA ILE A 106 3.18 -2.24 6.03
C ILE A 106 2.13 -1.21 5.63
N LEU A 107 1.32 -1.51 4.60
CA LEU A 107 0.24 -0.63 4.17
C LEU A 107 -0.77 -0.36 5.30
N THR A 108 -1.15 -1.41 6.02
CA THR A 108 -2.07 -1.30 7.16
C THR A 108 -1.47 -0.45 8.28
N ALA A 109 -0.18 -0.62 8.58
CA ALA A 109 0.53 0.19 9.57
C ALA A 109 0.58 1.67 9.15
N SER A 110 0.92 1.96 7.89
CA SER A 110 0.93 3.31 7.34
C SER A 110 -0.46 3.97 7.36
N MET A 111 -1.52 3.21 7.05
CA MET A 111 -2.90 3.70 7.17
C MET A 111 -3.30 3.97 8.63
N ALA A 112 -2.84 3.12 9.56
CA ALA A 112 -3.07 3.33 10.99
C ALA A 112 -2.34 4.57 11.50
N GLU A 113 -1.10 4.81 11.05
CA GLU A 113 -0.33 6.02 11.35
C GLU A 113 -1.06 7.28 10.86
N LEU A 114 -1.52 7.27 9.61
CA LEU A 114 -2.31 8.37 9.05
C LEU A 114 -3.61 8.65 9.85
N ARG A 115 -4.28 7.60 10.34
CA ARG A 115 -5.45 7.74 11.23
C ARG A 115 -5.06 8.26 12.61
N ASN A 116 -3.90 7.86 13.14
CA ASN A 116 -3.45 8.32 14.46
C ASN A 116 -3.18 9.82 14.47
N ILE A 117 -2.60 10.38 13.39
CA ILE A 117 -2.36 11.83 13.24
C ILE A 117 -3.67 12.62 13.44
N SER A 118 -4.79 12.18 12.83
CA SER A 118 -6.08 12.84 13.02
C SER A 118 -6.77 12.52 14.36
N SER A 119 -6.45 11.36 14.96
CA SER A 119 -7.06 10.93 16.23
C SER A 119 -6.46 11.62 17.45
N ASP A 120 -5.16 11.93 17.43
CA ASP A 120 -4.45 12.47 18.60
C ASP A 120 -4.92 13.89 18.95
N GLU A 121 -5.12 14.76 17.95
CA GLU A 121 -5.74 16.08 18.15
C GLU A 121 -7.11 15.92 18.84
N THR A 122 -7.98 15.10 18.25
CA THR A 122 -9.34 14.88 18.74
C THR A 122 -9.32 14.34 20.18
N ARG A 123 -8.37 13.45 20.50
CA ARG A 123 -8.20 12.84 21.81
C ARG A 123 -7.73 13.85 22.86
N GLN A 124 -6.75 14.70 22.55
CA GLN A 124 -6.25 15.72 23.48
C GLN A 124 -7.34 16.74 23.83
N PHE A 125 -8.10 17.22 22.83
CA PHE A 125 -9.23 18.12 23.08
C PHE A 125 -10.40 17.44 23.79
N TRP A 126 -10.59 16.14 23.60
CA TRP A 126 -11.53 15.36 24.40
C TRP A 126 -11.10 15.26 25.88
N LEU A 127 -9.83 14.98 26.16
CA LEU A 127 -9.30 14.94 27.53
C LEU A 127 -9.41 16.29 28.24
N LEU A 128 -9.10 17.39 27.53
CA LEU A 128 -9.28 18.74 28.03
C LEU A 128 -10.74 19.02 28.40
N ARG A 129 -11.68 18.67 27.51
CA ARG A 129 -13.14 18.80 27.77
C ARG A 129 -13.56 18.03 29.02
N ARG A 130 -13.05 16.81 29.19
CA ARG A 130 -13.32 15.98 30.36
C ARG A 130 -12.76 16.62 31.64
N TYR A 131 -11.50 17.04 31.64
CA TYR A 131 -10.85 17.68 32.78
C TYR A 131 -11.60 18.92 33.28
N LEU A 132 -11.97 19.82 32.37
CA LEU A 132 -12.69 21.05 32.71
C LEU A 132 -14.07 20.77 33.31
N ARG A 133 -14.72 19.69 32.87
CA ARG A 133 -16.00 19.23 33.42
C ARG A 133 -15.84 18.65 34.83
N ASP A 134 -14.84 17.78 35.02
CA ASP A 134 -14.64 17.07 36.29
C ASP A 134 -14.25 18.05 37.42
N TRP A 135 -13.51 19.12 37.10
CA TRP A 135 -13.16 20.20 38.03
C TRP A 135 -14.23 21.30 38.17
N HIS A 136 -15.43 21.09 37.62
CA HIS A 136 -16.56 22.03 37.72
C HIS A 136 -16.22 23.47 37.28
N VAL A 137 -15.36 23.61 36.26
CA VAL A 137 -14.96 24.92 35.75
C VAL A 137 -16.18 25.63 35.14
N GLN A 138 -16.39 26.89 35.52
CA GLN A 138 -17.51 27.69 35.02
C GLN A 138 -17.52 27.70 33.48
N ARG A 139 -18.68 27.41 32.87
CA ARG A 139 -18.81 27.18 31.43
C ARG A 139 -18.20 28.29 30.55
N ARG A 140 -18.33 29.56 30.96
CA ARG A 140 -17.71 30.70 30.27
C ARG A 140 -16.18 30.64 30.25
N PHE A 141 -15.56 30.20 31.34
CA PHE A 141 -14.12 30.07 31.46
C PHE A 141 -13.60 28.84 30.70
N ALA A 142 -14.31 27.72 30.79
CA ALA A 142 -14.00 26.50 30.05
C ALA A 142 -13.97 26.72 28.52
N ILE A 143 -14.94 27.46 27.98
CA ILE A 143 -14.99 27.81 26.54
C ILE A 143 -13.81 28.71 26.15
N ARG A 144 -13.41 29.66 27.02
CA ARG A 144 -12.24 30.52 26.78
C ARG A 144 -10.94 29.72 26.75
N ILE A 145 -10.75 28.79 27.69
CA ILE A 145 -9.60 27.90 27.72
C ILE A 145 -9.55 27.03 26.48
N GLN A 146 -10.67 26.41 26.09
CA GLN A 146 -10.74 25.58 24.88
C GLN A 146 -10.35 26.36 23.64
N ARG A 147 -10.96 27.53 23.40
CA ARG A 147 -10.62 28.35 22.22
C ARG A 147 -9.17 28.82 22.25
N TYR A 148 -8.64 29.15 23.42
CA TYR A 148 -7.23 29.55 23.54
C TYR A 148 -6.29 28.38 23.24
N LEU A 149 -6.59 27.18 23.75
CA LEU A 149 -5.78 25.99 23.50
C LEU A 149 -5.94 25.47 22.08
N GLU A 150 -7.13 25.55 21.48
CA GLU A 150 -7.34 25.30 20.04
C GLU A 150 -6.47 26.25 19.22
N TYR A 151 -6.49 27.54 19.53
CA TYR A 151 -5.62 28.52 18.86
C TYR A 151 -4.13 28.29 19.10
N ALA A 152 -3.72 27.90 20.31
CA ALA A 152 -2.33 27.69 20.67
C ALA A 152 -1.77 26.39 20.07
N TYR A 153 -2.54 25.30 20.12
CA TYR A 153 -2.21 24.02 19.49
C TYR A 153 -2.12 24.15 17.97
N GLN A 154 -3.01 24.95 17.38
CA GLN A 154 -2.94 25.28 15.96
C GLN A 154 -1.68 26.09 15.58
N LYS A 155 -0.96 26.69 16.52
CA LYS A 155 0.20 27.56 16.25
C LYS A 155 1.55 26.86 16.51
N GLN A 156 1.52 25.63 16.99
CA GLN A 156 2.70 24.84 17.36
C GLN A 156 3.13 23.96 16.18
#